data_AF-A0AAX3T0Z7-F1
#
_entry.id   AF-A0AAX3T0Z7-F1
#
_cell.length_a   1.000
_cell.length_b   1.000
_cell.length_c   1.000
_cell.angle_alpha   90.00
_cell.angle_beta   90.00
_cell.angle_gamma   90.00
#
_symmetry.space_group_name_H-M   'P 1'
#
loop_
_entity.id
_entity.type
_entity.pdbx_description
1 polymer ?
#
loop_
_entity_poly.entity_id
_entity_poly.type
_entity_poly.pdbx_seq_one_letter_code
_entity_poly.pdbx_strand_id
1 'polypeptide(L)'
;MILGNSEIAFILIGFFIAINIIILIFLIMSYRNILLPIPNLNNAPSQSMISLEVIDRYLTKKKITGLKVVRKPGQVLISHSYKKKTFYINDLQLFNQSYFLSGMGLDYVLGRTFFVTQLYLKNKHVQTIHLLLYLAPPLLLLFFLIVSLFTIIFIAILKTNPALLDHNNFFYFINRYGVLNLLLIFIIATYLILLSFNGHFKQNLENWYETEMRPFVKKEFPELYDDWIIARSYSRSIQFTYIFGYNFIFKNIYKYTGPFGL
;
A
#
# COMPACT_ATOMS: atom_id res chain seq x y z
N MET A 1 -23.44 -9.12 31.85
CA MET A 1 -23.59 -9.35 30.39
C MET A 1 -23.05 -8.12 29.67
N ILE A 2 -21.73 -8.05 29.48
CA ILE A 2 -21.01 -6.82 29.10
C ILE A 2 -21.18 -6.57 27.59
N LEU A 3 -20.95 -7.60 26.75
CA LEU A 3 -20.91 -7.48 25.29
C LEU A 3 -22.26 -7.18 24.59
N GLY A 4 -23.41 -7.26 25.26
CA GLY A 4 -24.72 -6.89 24.69
C GLY A 4 -25.10 -5.43 24.90
N ASN A 5 -24.27 -4.64 25.59
CA ASN A 5 -24.56 -3.23 25.87
C ASN A 5 -24.27 -2.37 24.63
N SER A 6 -25.24 -1.55 24.22
CA SER A 6 -25.11 -0.57 23.13
C SER A 6 -23.98 0.44 23.36
N GLU A 7 -23.68 0.77 24.62
CA GLU A 7 -22.59 1.71 24.96
C GLU A 7 -21.23 1.19 24.52
N ILE A 8 -21.00 -0.12 24.62
CA ILE A 8 -19.74 -0.75 24.22
C ILE A 8 -19.54 -0.65 22.71
N ALA A 9 -20.61 -0.81 21.92
CA ALA A 9 -20.54 -0.64 20.48
C ALA A 9 -20.03 0.76 20.11
N PHE A 10 -20.60 1.80 20.72
CA PHE A 10 -20.18 3.19 20.47
C PHE A 10 -18.76 3.46 20.96
N ILE A 11 -18.34 2.89 22.09
CA ILE A 11 -16.95 2.98 22.59
C ILE A 11 -15.99 2.34 21.60
N LEU A 12 -16.27 1.14 21.09
CA LEU A 12 -15.43 0.45 20.10
C LEU A 12 -15.31 1.25 18.80
N ILE A 13 -16.43 1.79 18.33
CA ILE A 13 -16.46 2.62 17.11
C ILE A 13 -15.63 3.88 17.33
N GLY A 14 -15.87 4.61 18.43
CA GLY A 14 -15.14 5.83 18.77
C GLY A 14 -13.64 5.59 18.97
N PHE A 15 -13.27 4.50 19.63
CA PHE A 15 -11.87 4.08 19.81
C PHE A 15 -11.17 3.84 18.48
N PHE A 16 -11.81 3.12 17.56
CA PHE A 16 -11.21 2.87 16.24
C PHE A 16 -11.08 4.14 15.39
N ILE A 17 -12.06 5.05 15.47
CA ILE A 17 -11.96 6.38 14.84
C ILE A 17 -10.76 7.16 15.41
N ALA A 18 -10.61 7.19 16.73
CA ALA A 18 -9.50 7.87 17.39
C ALA A 18 -8.14 7.30 16.94
N ILE A 19 -8.00 5.98 16.84
CA ILE A 19 -6.79 5.33 16.30
C ILE A 19 -6.49 5.81 14.88
N ASN A 20 -7.48 5.82 13.99
CA ASN A 20 -7.28 6.26 12.60
C ASN A 20 -6.90 7.75 12.51
N ILE A 21 -7.42 8.60 13.39
CA ILE A 21 -7.02 10.01 13.49
C ILE A 21 -5.55 10.13 13.92
N ILE A 22 -5.13 9.39 14.96
CA ILE A 22 -3.74 9.38 15.44
C ILE A 22 -2.80 8.93 14.32
N ILE A 23 -3.15 7.85 13.61
CA ILE A 23 -2.39 7.35 12.46
C ILE A 23 -2.30 8.42 11.36
N LEU A 24 -3.41 9.07 11.03
CA LEU A 24 -3.43 10.14 10.01
C LEU A 24 -2.51 11.30 10.38
N ILE A 25 -2.54 11.76 11.64
CA ILE A 25 -1.65 12.83 12.12
C ILE A 25 -0.19 12.41 11.98
N PHE A 26 0.14 11.18 12.42
CA PHE A 26 1.49 10.64 12.30
C PHE A 26 1.97 10.57 10.84
N LEU A 27 1.09 10.19 9.91
CA LEU A 27 1.39 10.16 8.47
C LEU A 27 1.63 11.55 7.89
N ILE A 28 0.82 12.54 8.27
CA ILE A 28 0.98 13.93 7.83
C ILE A 28 2.32 14.48 8.32
N MET A 29 2.68 14.22 9.58
CA MET A 29 3.98 14.60 10.12
C MET A 29 5.13 13.91 9.38
N SER A 30 4.99 12.62 9.11
CA SER A 30 5.98 11.85 8.35
C SER A 30 6.15 12.41 6.93
N TYR A 31 5.06 12.74 6.23
CA TYR A 31 5.08 13.36 4.91
C TYR A 31 5.87 14.67 4.89
N ARG A 32 5.65 15.54 5.88
CA ARG A 32 6.37 16.83 5.99
C ARG A 32 7.88 16.66 6.17
N ASN A 33 8.29 15.55 6.77
CA ASN A 33 9.71 15.25 7.04
C ASN A 33 10.40 14.48 5.91
N ILE A 34 9.70 14.15 4.81
CA ILE A 34 10.34 13.54 3.64
C ILE A 34 11.23 14.59 2.98
N LEU A 35 12.54 14.48 3.23
CA LEU A 35 13.55 15.30 2.60
C LEU A 35 13.61 14.98 1.12
N LEU A 36 13.15 15.89 0.26
CA LEU A 36 13.28 15.74 -1.19
C LEU A 36 14.76 15.91 -1.54
N PRO A 37 15.49 14.86 -1.95
CA PRO A 37 16.87 15.02 -2.37
C PRO A 37 16.92 16.00 -3.56
N ILE A 38 17.74 17.03 -3.42
CA ILE A 38 18.05 17.94 -4.53
C ILE A 38 18.80 17.09 -5.56
N PRO A 39 18.29 16.96 -6.81
CA PRO A 39 18.97 16.16 -7.82
C PRO A 39 20.38 16.71 -8.03
N ASN A 40 21.38 15.83 -7.98
CA ASN A 40 22.76 16.19 -8.18
C ASN A 40 22.96 16.59 -9.65
N LEU A 41 22.94 17.90 -9.94
CA LEU A 41 23.01 18.45 -11.30
C LEU A 41 24.33 18.11 -12.02
N ASN A 42 25.36 17.69 -11.28
CA ASN A 42 26.68 17.38 -11.80
C ASN A 42 26.82 15.96 -12.38
N ASN A 43 25.90 15.06 -12.06
CA ASN A 43 25.78 13.76 -12.73
C ASN A 43 24.73 13.91 -13.83
N ALA A 44 25.10 14.54 -14.95
CA ALA A 44 24.22 14.58 -16.12
C ALA A 44 23.97 13.13 -16.56
N PRO A 45 22.75 12.58 -16.42
CA PRO A 45 22.52 11.21 -16.82
C PRO A 45 22.61 11.16 -18.35
N SER A 46 23.01 10.02 -18.89
CA SER A 46 22.98 9.80 -20.32
C SER A 46 21.58 10.16 -20.83
N GLN A 47 21.51 11.13 -21.74
CA GLN A 47 20.29 11.86 -22.10
C GLN A 47 19.22 11.01 -22.84
N SER A 48 19.32 9.67 -22.82
CA SER A 48 18.57 8.80 -23.73
C SER A 48 17.69 7.75 -23.06
N MET A 49 17.88 7.41 -21.78
CA MET A 49 17.21 6.22 -21.25
C MET A 49 15.79 6.50 -20.73
N ILE A 50 14.81 5.97 -21.45
CA ILE A 50 13.39 6.09 -21.11
C ILE A 50 12.96 4.92 -20.20
N SER A 51 11.98 5.12 -19.31
CA SER A 51 11.43 4.07 -18.43
C SER A 51 11.10 2.77 -19.18
N LEU A 52 10.61 2.87 -20.43
CA LEU A 52 10.31 1.71 -21.26
C LEU A 52 11.55 0.89 -21.63
N GLU A 53 12.70 1.51 -21.87
CA GLU A 53 13.94 0.82 -22.22
C GLU A 53 14.47 0.03 -21.03
N VAL A 54 14.40 0.62 -19.84
CA VAL A 54 14.75 -0.07 -18.58
C VAL A 54 13.87 -1.31 -18.39
N ILE A 55 12.56 -1.14 -18.58
CA ILE A 55 11.59 -2.24 -18.46
C ILE A 55 11.90 -3.31 -19.50
N ASP A 56 12.09 -2.94 -20.76
CA ASP A 56 12.33 -3.87 -21.86
C ASP A 56 13.62 -4.66 -21.67
N ARG A 57 14.71 -4.01 -21.27
CA ARG A 57 15.96 -4.68 -20.90
C ARG A 57 15.74 -5.70 -19.79
N TYR A 58 15.00 -5.34 -18.75
CA TYR A 58 14.68 -6.26 -17.65
C TYR A 58 13.86 -7.47 -18.11
N LEU A 59 12.77 -7.24 -18.86
CA LEU A 59 11.90 -8.30 -19.37
C LEU A 59 12.66 -9.25 -20.31
N THR A 60 13.50 -8.69 -21.19
CA THR A 60 14.34 -9.46 -22.11
C THR A 60 15.35 -10.32 -21.34
N LYS A 61 16.05 -9.74 -20.36
CA LYS A 61 17.04 -10.48 -19.55
C LYS A 61 16.40 -11.62 -18.77
N LYS A 62 15.20 -11.40 -18.25
CA LYS A 62 14.42 -12.38 -17.48
C LYS A 62 13.59 -13.31 -18.36
N LYS A 63 13.62 -13.16 -19.69
CA LYS A 63 12.84 -13.93 -20.67
C LYS A 63 11.34 -13.92 -20.37
N ILE A 64 10.81 -12.77 -19.95
CA ILE A 64 9.39 -12.61 -19.62
C ILE A 64 8.64 -12.16 -20.87
N THR A 65 7.85 -13.06 -21.44
CA THR A 65 7.05 -12.79 -22.64
C THR A 65 5.56 -12.64 -22.32
N GLY A 66 4.85 -11.83 -23.10
CA GLY A 66 3.38 -11.70 -23.01
C GLY A 66 2.87 -10.72 -21.95
N LEU A 67 3.76 -9.99 -21.27
CA LEU A 67 3.39 -8.85 -20.42
C LEU A 67 3.36 -7.57 -21.27
N LYS A 68 2.18 -6.97 -21.44
CA LYS A 68 2.03 -5.72 -22.19
C LYS A 68 2.37 -4.52 -21.30
N VAL A 69 3.31 -3.68 -21.71
CA VAL A 69 3.65 -2.44 -20.97
C VAL A 69 2.90 -1.26 -21.58
N VAL A 70 2.21 -0.49 -20.74
CA VAL A 70 1.41 0.68 -21.13
C VAL A 70 1.76 1.85 -20.23
N ARG A 71 2.08 2.99 -20.85
CA ARG A 71 2.23 4.25 -20.12
C ARG A 71 0.86 4.75 -19.70
N LYS A 72 0.70 5.05 -18.42
CA LYS A 72 -0.54 5.61 -17.88
C LYS A 72 -0.19 6.76 -16.93
N PRO A 73 -0.24 8.01 -17.43
CA PRO A 73 -0.01 9.19 -16.62
C PRO A 73 -0.91 9.17 -15.37
N GLY A 74 -0.33 9.47 -14.21
CA GLY A 74 -1.04 9.54 -12.93
C GLY A 74 -1.23 8.18 -12.25
N GLN A 75 -0.72 7.09 -12.83
CA GLN A 75 -0.74 5.75 -12.24
C GLN A 75 0.34 5.60 -11.15
N VAL A 76 0.12 6.23 -10.00
CA VAL A 76 1.07 6.22 -8.87
C VAL A 76 0.88 5.04 -7.92
N LEU A 77 -0.32 4.43 -7.91
CA LEU A 77 -0.65 3.32 -7.00
C LEU A 77 -0.13 1.98 -7.51
N ILE A 78 0.59 1.24 -6.66
CA ILE A 78 1.22 -0.05 -7.00
C ILE A 78 0.20 -1.17 -7.12
N SER A 79 -0.85 -1.14 -6.32
CA SER A 79 -1.96 -2.10 -6.43
C SER A 79 -2.66 -2.07 -7.79
N HIS A 80 -2.50 -0.97 -8.53
CA HIS A 80 -3.12 -0.75 -9.83
C HIS A 80 -2.11 -0.78 -11.00
N SER A 81 -0.84 -1.10 -10.74
CA SER A 81 0.18 -1.20 -11.79
C SER A 81 0.04 -2.49 -12.61
N TYR A 82 -0.69 -3.50 -12.13
CA TYR A 82 -0.92 -4.75 -12.86
C TYR A 82 -2.41 -5.07 -13.00
N LYS A 83 -2.88 -5.27 -14.24
CA LYS A 83 -4.23 -5.78 -14.51
C LYS A 83 -4.24 -6.58 -15.81
N LYS A 84 -4.79 -7.81 -15.77
CA LYS A 84 -5.01 -8.67 -16.96
C LYS A 84 -3.78 -8.72 -17.90
N LYS A 85 -2.61 -9.12 -17.38
CA LYS A 85 -1.34 -9.18 -18.14
C LYS A 85 -0.85 -7.84 -18.72
N THR A 86 -1.37 -6.73 -18.22
CA THR A 86 -0.91 -5.39 -18.59
C THR A 86 -0.22 -4.73 -17.40
N PHE A 87 1.00 -4.26 -17.62
CA PHE A 87 1.76 -3.41 -16.72
C PHE A 87 1.48 -1.95 -17.08
N TYR A 88 0.86 -1.21 -16.16
CA TYR A 88 0.69 0.23 -16.23
C TYR A 88 1.78 0.92 -15.43
N ILE A 89 2.61 1.72 -16.11
CA ILE A 89 3.62 2.55 -15.46
C ILE A 89 3.28 4.03 -15.67
N ASN A 90 3.40 4.81 -14.60
CA ASN A 90 3.51 6.25 -14.73
C ASN A 90 4.93 6.53 -15.23
N ASP A 91 5.08 6.65 -16.55
CA ASP A 91 6.29 7.24 -17.11
C ASP A 91 6.44 8.60 -16.42
N LEU A 92 7.63 8.94 -15.94
CA LEU A 92 7.91 10.04 -14.99
C LEU A 92 7.64 11.46 -15.59
N GLN A 93 6.67 11.60 -16.50
CA GLN A 93 6.40 12.68 -17.42
C GLN A 93 5.29 13.66 -16.97
N LEU A 94 4.82 13.61 -15.72
CA LEU A 94 3.84 14.60 -15.26
C LEU A 94 4.54 15.74 -14.51
N PHE A 95 4.37 16.95 -15.05
CA PHE A 95 4.89 18.27 -14.63
C PHE A 95 6.26 18.70 -15.19
N ASN A 96 6.40 18.64 -16.52
CA ASN A 96 7.16 19.60 -17.33
C ASN A 96 8.62 19.88 -16.96
N GLN A 97 9.30 18.90 -16.38
CA GLN A 97 10.76 18.88 -16.32
C GLN A 97 11.18 17.50 -16.78
N SER A 98 11.79 17.46 -17.96
CA SER A 98 12.48 16.30 -18.50
C SER A 98 13.52 15.83 -17.47
N TYR A 99 13.14 14.88 -16.62
CA TYR A 99 14.06 14.31 -15.67
C TYR A 99 14.56 13.00 -16.22
N PHE A 100 15.77 13.12 -16.77
CA PHE A 100 16.76 12.06 -16.89
C PHE A 100 16.61 10.98 -15.80
N LEU A 101 16.84 9.73 -16.17
CA LEU A 101 16.75 8.59 -15.27
C LEU A 101 17.86 8.67 -14.21
N SER A 102 17.62 9.37 -13.11
CA SER A 102 18.49 9.40 -11.93
C SER A 102 18.38 8.08 -11.16
N GLY A 103 19.27 7.83 -10.19
CA GLY A 103 19.18 6.64 -9.33
C GLY A 103 17.79 6.42 -8.69
N MET A 104 17.11 7.51 -8.29
CA MET A 104 15.73 7.46 -7.77
C MET A 104 14.70 7.08 -8.84
N GLY A 105 14.85 7.60 -10.07
CA GLY A 105 14.00 7.24 -11.20
C GLY A 105 14.19 5.78 -11.62
N LEU A 106 15.44 5.32 -11.67
CA LEU A 106 15.79 3.93 -11.93
C LEU A 106 15.21 3.01 -10.86
N ASP A 107 15.35 3.36 -9.58
CA ASP A 107 14.79 2.57 -8.48
C ASP A 107 13.26 2.44 -8.56
N TYR A 108 12.58 3.56 -8.86
CA TYR A 108 11.14 3.57 -9.06
C TYR A 108 10.71 2.64 -10.20
N VAL A 109 11.32 2.78 -11.38
CA VAL A 109 10.95 1.99 -12.57
C VAL A 109 11.24 0.50 -12.35
N LEU A 110 12.43 0.16 -11.84
CA LEU A 110 12.81 -1.22 -11.61
C LEU A 110 11.98 -1.89 -10.53
N GLY A 111 11.69 -1.20 -9.41
CA GLY A 111 10.86 -1.79 -8.37
C GLY A 111 9.43 -2.04 -8.82
N ARG A 112 8.84 -1.14 -9.63
CA ARG A 112 7.52 -1.38 -10.25
C ARG A 112 7.57 -2.57 -11.20
N THR A 113 8.61 -2.64 -12.03
CA THR A 113 8.81 -3.73 -12.99
C THR A 113 8.96 -5.06 -12.27
N PHE A 114 9.81 -5.13 -11.25
CA PHE A 114 9.98 -6.29 -10.39
C PHE A 114 8.63 -6.72 -9.79
N PHE A 115 7.91 -5.82 -9.13
CA PHE A 115 6.65 -6.19 -8.48
C PHE A 115 5.62 -6.75 -9.48
N VAL A 116 5.44 -6.07 -10.61
CA VAL A 116 4.47 -6.47 -11.63
C VAL A 116 4.87 -7.77 -12.31
N THR A 117 6.15 -7.98 -12.58
CA THR A 117 6.64 -9.24 -13.15
C THR A 117 6.45 -10.41 -12.19
N GLN A 118 6.71 -10.21 -10.90
CA GLN A 118 6.45 -11.24 -9.90
C GLN A 118 4.95 -11.56 -9.76
N LEU A 119 4.06 -10.56 -9.84
CA LEU A 119 2.62 -10.78 -9.91
C LEU A 119 2.20 -11.54 -11.18
N TYR A 120 2.78 -11.17 -12.33
CA TYR A 120 2.53 -11.85 -13.60
C TYR A 120 2.94 -13.32 -13.58
N LEU A 121 4.10 -13.62 -12.96
CA LEU A 121 4.62 -14.97 -12.76
C LEU A 121 3.90 -15.74 -11.64
N LYS A 122 2.85 -15.14 -11.03
CA LYS A 122 2.08 -15.72 -9.92
C LYS A 122 2.96 -16.14 -8.73
N ASN A 123 3.96 -15.33 -8.41
CA ASN A 123 4.82 -15.60 -7.27
C ASN A 123 4.01 -15.50 -5.96
N LYS A 124 3.83 -16.62 -5.26
CA LYS A 124 3.03 -16.70 -4.03
C LYS A 124 3.48 -15.70 -2.97
N HIS A 125 4.79 -15.49 -2.82
CA HIS A 125 5.31 -14.58 -1.78
C HIS A 125 4.96 -13.12 -2.09
N VAL A 126 5.15 -12.66 -3.33
CA VAL A 126 4.73 -11.30 -3.74
C VAL A 126 3.21 -11.15 -3.70
N GLN A 127 2.45 -12.18 -4.06
CA GLN A 127 0.98 -12.13 -3.96
C GLN A 127 0.49 -11.96 -2.52
N THR A 128 1.08 -12.70 -1.57
CA THR A 128 0.76 -12.56 -0.15
C THR A 128 1.15 -11.17 0.36
N ILE A 129 2.35 -10.68 0.02
CA ILE A 129 2.77 -9.32 0.39
C ILE A 129 1.86 -8.28 -0.24
N HIS A 130 1.44 -8.45 -1.50
CA HIS A 130 0.51 -7.54 -2.19
C HIS A 130 -0.83 -7.46 -1.45
N LEU A 131 -1.36 -8.62 -1.03
CA LEU A 131 -2.59 -8.69 -0.24
C LEU A 131 -2.42 -7.96 1.09
N LEU A 132 -1.38 -8.29 1.86
CA LEU A 132 -1.17 -7.78 3.22
C LEU A 132 -0.84 -6.29 3.26
N LEU A 133 0.00 -5.80 2.34
CA LEU A 133 0.42 -4.40 2.30
C LEU A 133 -0.63 -3.47 1.69
N TYR A 134 -1.33 -3.89 0.63
CA TYR A 134 -2.10 -2.95 -0.21
C TYR A 134 -3.59 -3.23 -0.29
N LEU A 135 -4.05 -4.47 -0.10
CA LEU A 135 -5.47 -4.85 -0.28
C LEU A 135 -6.20 -5.08 1.04
N ALA A 136 -5.65 -5.88 1.96
CA ALA A 136 -6.26 -6.14 3.27
C ALA A 136 -6.48 -4.86 4.09
N PRO A 137 -5.56 -3.87 4.08
CA PRO A 137 -5.75 -2.59 4.76
C PRO A 137 -7.07 -1.85 4.46
N PRO A 138 -7.35 -1.43 3.20
CA PRO A 138 -8.61 -0.77 2.88
C PRO A 138 -9.83 -1.69 3.03
N LEU A 139 -9.68 -3.01 2.83
CA LEU A 139 -10.78 -3.97 3.01
C LEU A 139 -11.23 -4.08 4.46
N LEU A 140 -10.29 -4.11 5.43
CA LEU A 140 -10.61 -4.12 6.86
C LEU A 140 -11.31 -2.83 7.28
N LEU A 141 -10.88 -1.68 6.76
CA LEU A 141 -11.54 -0.40 7.02
C LEU A 141 -12.96 -0.37 6.43
N LEU A 142 -13.15 -0.85 5.20
CA LEU A 142 -14.47 -0.98 4.58
C LEU A 142 -15.37 -1.91 5.38
N PHE A 143 -14.86 -3.07 5.79
CA PHE A 143 -15.62 -4.04 6.57
C PHE A 143 -15.99 -3.48 7.95
N PHE A 144 -15.09 -2.75 8.61
CA PHE A 144 -15.38 -2.02 9.83
C PHE A 144 -16.54 -1.04 9.65
N LEU A 145 -16.55 -0.24 8.58
CA LEU A 145 -17.62 0.73 8.31
C LEU A 145 -18.97 0.03 8.11
N ILE A 146 -18.99 -1.06 7.35
CA ILE A 146 -20.22 -1.85 7.11
C ILE A 146 -20.76 -2.43 8.42
N VAL A 147 -19.90 -3.07 9.23
CA VAL A 147 -20.32 -3.66 10.51
C VAL A 147 -20.76 -2.58 11.49
N SER A 148 -20.08 -1.43 11.53
CA SER A 148 -20.48 -0.29 12.36
C SER A 148 -21.86 0.24 11.98
N LEU A 149 -22.11 0.42 10.68
CA LEU A 149 -23.42 0.86 10.19
C LEU A 149 -24.52 -0.15 10.54
N PHE A 150 -24.26 -1.44 10.31
CA PHE A 150 -25.19 -2.51 10.68
C PHE A 150 -25.46 -2.52 12.19
N THR A 151 -24.45 -2.27 13.01
CA THR A 151 -24.56 -2.20 14.48
C THR A 151 -25.44 -1.02 14.91
N ILE A 152 -25.25 0.16 14.32
CA ILE A 152 -26.08 1.34 14.60
C ILE A 152 -27.54 1.09 14.21
N ILE A 153 -27.78 0.54 13.01
CA ILE A 153 -29.12 0.18 12.53
C ILE A 153 -29.77 -0.84 13.46
N PHE A 154 -29.03 -1.89 13.85
CA PHE A 154 -29.51 -2.92 14.77
C PHE A 154 -29.92 -2.34 16.12
N ILE A 155 -29.10 -1.46 16.71
CA ILE A 155 -29.43 -0.77 17.97
C ILE A 155 -30.67 0.10 17.82
N ALA A 156 -30.82 0.82 16.71
CA ALA A 156 -31.99 1.66 16.45
C ALA A 156 -33.27 0.82 16.34
N ILE A 157 -33.22 -0.31 15.62
CA ILE A 157 -34.35 -1.24 15.48
C ILE A 157 -34.76 -1.85 16.83
N LEU A 158 -33.80 -2.25 17.67
CA LEU A 158 -34.11 -2.80 18.99
C LEU A 158 -34.75 -1.76 19.92
N LYS A 159 -34.35 -0.49 19.81
CA LYS A 159 -34.97 0.61 20.57
C LYS A 159 -36.40 0.90 20.12
N THR A 160 -36.69 0.79 18.83
CA THR A 160 -38.04 1.07 18.30
C THR A 160 -39.00 -0.12 18.44
N ASN A 161 -38.48 -1.35 18.42
CA ASN A 161 -39.29 -2.55 18.58
C ASN A 161 -38.66 -3.55 19.58
N PRO A 162 -38.87 -3.35 20.89
CA PRO A 162 -38.31 -4.21 21.94
C PRO A 162 -38.77 -5.67 21.88
N ALA A 163 -39.93 -5.95 21.27
CA ALA A 163 -40.47 -7.30 21.13
C ALA A 163 -39.56 -8.21 20.27
N LEU A 164 -38.63 -7.64 19.51
CA LEU A 164 -37.61 -8.40 18.79
C LEU A 164 -36.60 -9.11 19.72
N LEU A 165 -36.60 -8.80 21.02
CA LEU A 165 -35.76 -9.47 22.03
C LEU A 165 -36.42 -10.70 22.68
N ASP A 166 -37.55 -11.17 22.15
CA ASP A 166 -38.14 -12.43 22.59
C ASP A 166 -37.21 -13.62 22.27
N HIS A 167 -37.14 -14.61 23.18
CA HIS A 167 -36.12 -15.66 23.16
C HIS A 167 -36.10 -16.53 21.90
N ASN A 168 -37.23 -16.60 21.17
CA ASN A 168 -37.34 -17.36 19.92
C ASN A 168 -36.87 -16.57 18.69
N ASN A 169 -36.46 -15.31 18.85
CA ASN A 169 -36.11 -14.44 17.75
C ASN A 169 -34.58 -14.42 17.50
N PHE A 170 -34.16 -14.41 16.24
CA PHE A 170 -32.75 -14.31 15.86
C PHE A 170 -32.08 -13.03 16.39
N PHE A 171 -32.83 -11.94 16.52
CA PHE A 171 -32.36 -10.68 17.10
C PHE A 171 -31.96 -10.83 18.57
N TYR A 172 -32.65 -11.68 19.34
CA TYR A 172 -32.26 -12.01 20.70
C TYR A 172 -30.88 -12.67 20.75
N PHE A 173 -30.59 -13.63 19.86
CA PHE A 173 -29.27 -14.27 19.79
C PHE A 173 -28.15 -13.23 19.53
N ILE A 174 -28.32 -12.39 18.51
CA ILE A 174 -27.32 -11.36 18.16
C ILE A 174 -27.06 -10.44 19.36
N ASN A 175 -28.12 -9.97 20.03
CA ASN A 175 -28.01 -9.06 21.16
C ASN A 175 -27.44 -9.76 22.41
N ARG A 176 -27.90 -10.98 22.70
CA ARG A 176 -27.52 -11.76 23.90
C ARG A 176 -26.02 -12.08 23.91
N TYR A 177 -25.49 -12.48 22.77
CA TYR A 177 -24.08 -12.84 22.63
C TYR A 177 -23.20 -11.67 22.17
N GLY A 178 -23.77 -10.50 21.88
CA GLY A 178 -23.02 -9.34 21.43
C GLY A 178 -22.25 -9.60 20.13
N VAL A 179 -22.84 -10.36 19.21
CA VAL A 179 -22.15 -10.85 17.99
C VAL A 179 -21.54 -9.71 17.20
N LEU A 180 -22.25 -8.58 17.09
CA LEU A 180 -21.76 -7.40 16.37
C LEU A 180 -20.57 -6.73 17.08
N ASN A 181 -20.59 -6.67 18.41
CA ASN A 181 -19.47 -6.16 19.19
C ASN A 181 -18.24 -7.08 19.08
N LEU A 182 -18.44 -8.40 19.07
CA LEU A 182 -17.36 -9.36 18.83
C LEU A 182 -16.75 -9.21 17.44
N LEU A 183 -17.58 -9.01 16.41
CA LEU A 183 -17.10 -8.73 15.06
C LEU A 183 -16.28 -7.43 15.02
N LEU A 184 -16.75 -6.35 15.64
CA LEU A 184 -16.00 -5.09 15.75
C LEU A 184 -14.64 -5.31 16.43
N ILE A 185 -14.61 -6.00 17.56
CA ILE A 185 -13.35 -6.32 18.27
C ILE A 185 -12.40 -7.10 17.37
N PHE A 186 -12.90 -8.13 16.67
CA PHE A 186 -12.08 -8.93 15.77
C PHE A 186 -11.48 -8.11 14.62
N ILE A 187 -12.27 -7.21 14.03
CA ILE A 187 -11.81 -6.32 12.96
C ILE A 187 -10.74 -5.36 13.48
N ILE A 188 -10.98 -4.72 14.63
CA ILE A 188 -10.04 -3.79 15.26
C ILE A 188 -8.72 -4.50 15.59
N ALA A 189 -8.79 -5.68 16.21
CA ALA A 189 -7.61 -6.47 16.55
C ALA A 189 -6.82 -6.87 15.30
N THR A 190 -7.50 -7.37 14.27
CA THR A 190 -6.86 -7.75 12.99
C THR A 190 -6.22 -6.53 12.32
N TYR A 191 -6.88 -5.38 12.35
CA TYR A 191 -6.34 -4.13 11.82
C TYR A 191 -5.06 -3.71 12.55
N LEU A 192 -5.05 -3.74 13.88
CA LEU A 192 -3.88 -3.38 14.69
C LEU A 192 -2.71 -4.35 14.45
N ILE A 193 -2.98 -5.66 14.39
CA ILE A 193 -1.95 -6.66 14.04
C ILE A 193 -1.35 -6.33 12.67
N LEU A 194 -2.20 -6.09 11.67
CA LEU A 194 -1.72 -5.78 10.32
C LEU A 194 -0.88 -4.50 10.29
N LEU A 195 -1.28 -3.47 11.05
CA LEU A 195 -0.51 -2.24 11.22
C LEU A 195 0.88 -2.51 11.81
N SER A 196 0.97 -3.32 12.86
CA SER A 196 2.24 -3.65 13.52
C SER A 196 3.21 -4.41 12.61
N PHE A 197 2.72 -5.30 11.74
CA PHE A 197 3.57 -6.07 10.82
C PHE A 197 3.84 -5.39 9.47
N ASN A 198 3.19 -4.26 9.19
CA ASN A 198 3.28 -3.57 7.90
C ASN A 198 4.72 -3.20 7.51
N GLY A 199 5.48 -2.66 8.47
CA GLY A 199 6.90 -2.34 8.29
C GLY A 199 7.74 -3.57 7.91
N HIS A 200 7.49 -4.71 8.56
CA HIS A 200 8.21 -5.95 8.30
C HIS A 200 7.91 -6.50 6.90
N PHE A 201 6.63 -6.51 6.49
CA PHE A 201 6.25 -6.94 5.13
C PHE A 201 6.90 -6.06 4.05
N LYS A 202 6.95 -4.75 4.27
CA LYS A 202 7.63 -3.83 3.35
C LYS A 202 9.12 -4.11 3.29
N GLN A 203 9.77 -4.26 4.44
CA GLN A 203 11.22 -4.52 4.49
C GLN A 203 11.59 -5.84 3.82
N ASN A 204 10.76 -6.88 3.96
CA ASN A 204 10.94 -8.15 3.25
C ASN A 204 10.85 -7.97 1.72
N LEU A 205 9.87 -7.19 1.23
CA LEU A 205 9.75 -6.87 -0.19
C LEU A 205 10.97 -6.09 -0.70
N GLU A 206 11.40 -5.07 0.05
CA GLU A 206 12.57 -4.24 -0.27
C GLU A 206 13.87 -5.06 -0.32
N ASN A 207 14.07 -5.97 0.64
CA ASN A 207 15.25 -6.85 0.69
C ASN A 207 15.29 -7.80 -0.51
N TRP A 208 14.14 -8.37 -0.85
CA TRP A 208 14.05 -9.31 -1.96
C TRP A 208 14.28 -8.63 -3.31
N TYR A 209 13.63 -7.48 -3.50
CA TYR A 209 13.85 -6.64 -4.66
C TYR A 209 15.33 -6.26 -4.80
N GLU A 210 15.98 -5.83 -3.72
CA GLU A 210 17.39 -5.46 -3.75
C GLU A 210 18.30 -6.64 -4.07
N THR A 211 18.01 -7.82 -3.51
CA THR A 211 18.74 -9.06 -3.81
C THR A 211 18.69 -9.39 -5.31
N GLU A 212 17.55 -9.19 -5.94
CA GLU A 212 17.39 -9.47 -7.37
C GLU A 212 17.95 -8.36 -8.27
N MET A 213 17.74 -7.09 -7.90
CA MET A 213 18.11 -5.96 -8.74
C MET A 213 19.57 -5.54 -8.60
N ARG A 214 20.20 -5.68 -7.43
CA ARG A 214 21.59 -5.25 -7.24
C ARG A 214 22.55 -5.83 -8.28
N PRO A 215 22.57 -7.15 -8.58
CA PRO A 215 23.44 -7.69 -9.62
C PRO A 215 23.01 -7.26 -11.04
N PHE A 216 21.71 -7.03 -11.26
CA PHE A 216 21.18 -6.56 -12.54
C PHE A 216 21.60 -5.12 -12.84
N VAL A 217 21.42 -4.21 -11.88
CA VAL A 217 21.80 -2.80 -12.00
C VAL A 217 23.31 -2.66 -12.19
N LYS A 218 24.10 -3.36 -11.38
CA LYS A 218 25.56 -3.35 -11.49
C LYS A 218 26.06 -3.76 -12.89
N LYS A 219 25.31 -4.64 -13.57
CA LYS A 219 25.69 -5.18 -14.88
C LYS A 219 25.15 -4.36 -16.05
N GLU A 220 23.89 -3.95 -15.99
CA GLU A 220 23.17 -3.37 -17.13
C GLU A 220 23.12 -1.83 -17.08
N PHE A 221 23.38 -1.23 -15.91
CA PHE A 221 23.43 0.22 -15.67
C PHE A 221 24.57 0.60 -14.69
N PRO A 222 25.83 0.20 -14.97
CA PRO A 222 26.96 0.44 -14.05
C PRO A 222 27.14 1.91 -13.68
N GLU A 223 26.85 2.82 -14.61
CA GLU A 223 26.95 4.28 -14.44
C GLU A 223 25.92 4.87 -13.45
N LEU A 224 24.81 4.16 -13.20
CA LEU A 224 23.77 4.57 -12.25
C LEU A 224 23.80 3.75 -10.95
N TYR A 225 24.75 2.82 -10.80
CA TYR A 225 24.75 1.87 -9.69
C TYR A 225 24.86 2.56 -8.32
N ASP A 226 25.80 3.50 -8.15
CA ASP A 226 26.00 4.18 -6.87
C ASP A 226 24.82 5.09 -6.52
N ASP A 227 24.32 5.85 -7.49
CA ASP A 227 23.12 6.68 -7.34
C ASP A 227 21.89 5.83 -7.00
N TRP A 228 21.76 4.64 -7.60
CA TRP A 228 20.71 3.69 -7.27
C TRP A 228 20.85 3.15 -5.84
N ILE A 229 22.05 2.79 -5.39
CA ILE A 229 22.28 2.33 -4.00
C ILE A 229 21.89 3.41 -2.98
N ILE A 230 22.20 4.69 -3.26
CA ILE A 230 21.78 5.81 -2.40
C ILE A 230 20.25 5.92 -2.38
N ALA A 231 19.62 5.85 -3.56
CA ALA A 231 18.17 5.86 -3.70
C ALA A 231 17.48 4.70 -2.94
N ARG A 232 18.10 3.51 -2.93
CA ARG A 232 17.67 2.35 -2.16
C ARG A 232 17.70 2.60 -0.66
N SER A 233 18.83 3.10 -0.16
CA SER A 233 19.00 3.41 1.27
C SER A 233 17.92 4.39 1.74
N TYR A 234 17.71 5.44 0.96
CA TYR A 234 16.66 6.42 1.21
C TYR A 234 15.25 5.81 1.15
N SER A 235 14.90 5.08 0.08
CA SER A 235 13.58 4.44 -0.07
C SER A 235 13.24 3.46 1.05
N ARG A 236 14.25 2.73 1.55
CA ARG A 236 14.10 1.80 2.69
C ARG A 236 13.84 2.52 4.01
N SER A 237 14.36 3.73 4.19
CA SER A 237 14.09 4.55 5.40
C SER A 237 12.62 4.96 5.55
N ILE A 238 11.86 4.96 4.46
CA ILE A 238 10.47 5.46 4.44
C ILE A 238 9.49 4.32 4.77
N GLN A 239 9.01 4.23 6.00
CA GLN A 239 8.26 3.06 6.49
C GLN A 239 6.73 3.18 6.47
N PHE A 240 6.16 4.27 5.93
CA PHE A 240 4.77 4.62 6.29
C PHE A 240 3.87 5.03 5.12
N THR A 241 4.39 5.10 3.91
CA THR A 241 3.66 5.68 2.76
C THR A 241 2.52 4.79 2.23
N TYR A 242 2.48 3.54 2.68
CA TYR A 242 1.54 2.48 2.32
C TYR A 242 0.51 2.20 3.42
N ILE A 243 0.38 3.07 4.42
CA ILE A 243 -0.59 2.90 5.50
C ILE A 243 -2.03 3.16 4.99
N PHE A 244 -2.81 2.08 4.95
CA PHE A 244 -4.27 1.99 5.05
C PHE A 244 -5.08 3.13 4.40
N GLY A 245 -5.00 3.29 3.08
CA GLY A 245 -5.91 4.18 2.33
C GLY A 245 -5.56 5.67 2.40
N TYR A 246 -4.51 6.04 3.13
CA TYR A 246 -3.99 7.41 3.21
C TYR A 246 -2.93 7.72 2.15
N ASN A 247 -2.75 6.82 1.19
CA ASN A 247 -1.86 6.94 0.03
C ASN A 247 -2.06 8.26 -0.74
N PHE A 248 -3.25 8.89 -0.63
CA PHE A 248 -3.50 10.19 -1.24
C PHE A 248 -2.55 11.29 -0.76
N ILE A 249 -2.06 11.22 0.48
CA ILE A 249 -1.14 12.20 1.08
C ILE A 249 0.16 12.25 0.28
N PHE A 250 0.66 11.09 -0.16
CA PHE A 250 1.97 10.98 -0.78
C PHE A 250 1.96 11.11 -2.31
N LYS A 251 0.79 11.27 -2.95
CA LYS A 251 0.64 11.25 -4.41
C LYS A 251 1.56 12.23 -5.14
N ASN A 252 1.83 13.40 -4.56
CA ASN A 252 2.65 14.44 -5.20
C ASN A 252 4.16 14.18 -5.09
N ILE A 253 4.58 13.32 -4.16
CA ILE A 253 6.00 13.00 -3.91
C ILE A 253 6.29 11.51 -4.14
N TYR A 254 5.45 10.81 -4.89
CA TYR A 254 5.48 9.35 -5.03
C TYR A 254 6.86 8.78 -5.41
N LYS A 255 7.61 9.50 -6.26
CA LYS A 255 8.97 9.13 -6.67
C LYS A 255 9.98 9.11 -5.51
N TYR A 256 9.70 9.86 -4.44
CA TYR A 256 10.51 9.94 -3.23
C TYR A 256 10.01 9.00 -2.14
N THR A 257 8.90 8.29 -2.33
CA THR A 257 8.43 7.29 -1.36
C THR A 257 9.02 5.90 -1.57
N GLY A 258 9.89 5.76 -2.56
CA GLY A 258 10.42 4.50 -3.04
C GLY A 258 9.45 3.74 -3.96
N PRO A 259 9.93 2.65 -4.60
CA PRO A 259 9.16 1.92 -5.59
C PRO A 259 7.88 1.28 -5.02
N PHE A 260 7.92 0.87 -3.75
CA PHE A 260 6.82 0.20 -3.05
C PHE A 260 6.03 1.14 -2.14
N GLY A 261 6.33 2.44 -2.17
CA GLY A 261 5.75 3.41 -1.26
C GLY A 261 4.26 3.68 -1.46
N LEU A 262 3.73 3.50 -2.68
CA LEU A 262 2.36 3.85 -3.07
C LEU A 262 1.70 2.87 -4.01
#